data_AF-A0A914RDH0-F1
#
_entry.id   AF-A0A914RDH0-F1
#
_cell.length_a   1.000
_cell.length_b   1.000
_cell.length_c   1.000
_cell.angle_alpha   90.00
_cell.angle_beta   90.00
_cell.angle_gamma   90.00
#
_symmetry.space_group_name_H-M   'P 1'
#
loop_
_entity.id
_entity.type
_entity.pdbx_description
1 polymer ?
#
loop_
_entity_poly.entity_id
_entity_poly.type
_entity_poly.pdbx_seq_one_letter_code
_entity_poly.pdbx_strand_id
1 'polypeptide(L)'
;MPPSDQEGDEVEVGGNLTKVKDNGEGDEEAEVLEDKKVIDEAEMWRIAQEAAERAKRAAEEEKEEVVRELRDKLEQLEMEVCCAICMDQRCTVAFQCGHTACADCSSPSRLRLCHICRQSIKRRTTLYN
;
A
#
# COMPACT_ATOMS: atom_id res chain seq x y z
N MET A 1 19.13 22.68 -9.01
CA MET A 1 20.27 22.31 -9.88
C MET A 1 20.49 20.82 -9.75
N PRO A 2 20.75 20.12 -10.87
CA PRO A 2 20.33 18.74 -11.14
C PRO A 2 21.22 17.66 -10.49
N PRO A 3 20.72 16.41 -10.39
CA PRO A 3 21.49 15.22 -10.03
C PRO A 3 22.31 14.70 -11.22
N SER A 4 23.56 14.31 -10.96
CA SER A 4 24.50 13.74 -11.92
C SER A 4 24.44 12.21 -11.92
N ASP A 5 24.10 11.70 -13.11
CA ASP A 5 24.71 10.58 -13.83
C ASP A 5 24.47 9.15 -13.30
N GLN A 6 23.42 8.54 -13.86
CA GLN A 6 23.28 7.10 -14.05
C GLN A 6 24.04 6.73 -15.34
N GLU A 7 25.10 5.92 -15.23
CA GLU A 7 25.72 5.25 -16.39
C GLU A 7 24.77 4.13 -16.87
N GLY A 8 24.23 4.30 -18.07
CA GLY A 8 23.47 3.27 -18.78
C GLY A 8 24.41 2.49 -19.69
N ASP A 9 24.40 1.17 -19.58
CA ASP A 9 25.10 0.28 -20.52
C ASP A 9 24.38 0.28 -21.88
N GLU A 10 25.14 0.59 -22.93
CA GLU A 10 24.72 0.47 -24.32
C GLU A 10 24.74 -1.02 -24.73
N VAL A 11 23.64 -1.53 -25.28
CA VAL A 11 23.62 -2.88 -25.88
C VAL A 11 23.51 -2.74 -27.40
N GLU A 12 24.54 -3.16 -28.12
CA GLU A 12 24.56 -3.18 -29.58
C GLU A 12 23.77 -4.40 -30.11
N VAL A 13 22.63 -4.16 -30.74
CA VAL A 13 21.87 -5.20 -31.46
C VAL A 13 22.27 -5.17 -32.93
N GLY A 14 23.24 -5.99 -33.31
CA GLY A 14 23.69 -6.09 -34.69
C GLY A 14 24.30 -7.44 -35.04
N GLY A 15 23.52 -8.32 -35.69
CA GLY A 15 23.97 -9.66 -36.10
C GLY A 15 23.23 -10.20 -37.32
N ASN A 16 23.39 -9.48 -38.43
CA ASN A 16 23.18 -9.78 -39.86
C ASN A 16 22.51 -11.11 -40.31
N LEU A 17 21.52 -10.95 -41.20
CA LEU A 17 20.78 -11.97 -41.94
C LEU A 17 21.48 -12.30 -43.28
N THR A 18 21.75 -13.58 -43.57
CA THR A 18 21.63 -14.24 -44.91
C THR A 18 21.97 -15.74 -44.77
N LYS A 19 21.00 -16.67 -44.78
CA LYS A 19 20.44 -17.45 -45.91
C LYS A 19 21.36 -18.50 -46.58
N VAL A 20 20.98 -19.79 -46.37
CA VAL A 20 20.57 -20.80 -47.39
C VAL A 20 21.55 -21.91 -47.85
N LYS A 21 21.16 -23.18 -47.51
CA LYS A 21 21.14 -24.48 -48.28
C LYS A 21 22.47 -25.16 -48.67
N ASP A 22 22.64 -26.50 -48.77
CA ASP A 22 21.74 -27.67 -48.81
C ASP A 22 22.54 -29.01 -48.91
N ASN A 23 21.92 -30.11 -48.44
CA ASN A 23 21.99 -31.56 -48.75
C ASN A 23 23.16 -32.52 -48.42
N GLY A 24 22.75 -33.67 -47.84
CA GLY A 24 23.43 -34.99 -47.86
C GLY A 24 22.66 -36.06 -47.05
N GLU A 25 22.23 -37.15 -47.69
CA GLU A 25 21.40 -38.28 -47.19
C GLU A 25 22.18 -39.31 -46.33
N GLY A 26 21.48 -40.02 -45.42
CA GLY A 26 21.96 -41.26 -44.77
C GLY A 26 21.18 -41.62 -43.49
N ASP A 27 20.44 -42.74 -43.53
CA ASP A 27 19.63 -43.32 -42.45
C ASP A 27 20.48 -43.98 -41.35
N GLU A 28 20.27 -43.65 -40.06
CA GLU A 28 20.43 -44.57 -38.92
C GLU A 28 19.46 -44.17 -37.79
N GLU A 29 18.50 -45.05 -37.51
CA GLU A 29 17.56 -44.96 -36.38
C GLU A 29 18.30 -45.23 -35.06
N ALA A 30 18.27 -44.29 -34.11
CA ALA A 30 18.62 -44.57 -32.72
C ALA A 30 17.90 -43.59 -31.77
N GLU A 31 16.78 -44.09 -31.25
CA GLU A 31 16.01 -43.71 -30.07
C GLU A 31 16.03 -42.24 -29.62
N VAL A 32 14.95 -41.54 -29.97
CA VAL A 32 14.45 -40.45 -29.13
C VAL A 32 13.94 -41.10 -27.85
N LEU A 33 14.80 -41.24 -26.84
CA LEU A 33 14.36 -41.39 -25.46
C LEU A 33 13.77 -40.04 -25.06
N GLU A 34 12.49 -39.85 -25.38
CA GLU A 34 11.67 -38.86 -24.71
C GLU A 34 11.62 -39.26 -23.23
N ASP A 35 12.54 -38.74 -22.43
CA ASP A 35 12.39 -38.69 -20.97
C ASP A 35 11.29 -37.66 -20.63
N LYS A 36 10.08 -37.89 -21.14
CA LYS A 36 8.86 -37.33 -20.58
C LYS A 36 8.65 -38.10 -19.29
N LYS A 37 9.27 -37.64 -18.21
CA LYS A 37 8.84 -38.00 -16.85
C LYS A 37 7.40 -37.49 -16.73
N VAL A 38 6.44 -38.33 -17.08
CA VAL A 38 5.01 -38.05 -16.96
C VAL A 38 4.79 -37.87 -15.46
N ILE A 39 4.65 -36.61 -15.04
CA ILE A 39 4.30 -36.30 -13.66
C ILE A 39 2.92 -36.93 -13.48
N ASP A 40 2.74 -37.74 -12.44
CA ASP A 40 1.48 -38.40 -12.14
C ASP A 40 0.35 -37.36 -12.20
N GLU A 41 -0.76 -37.65 -12.88
CA GLU A 41 -1.84 -36.68 -13.11
C GLU A 41 -2.39 -36.14 -11.78
N ALA A 42 -2.38 -36.97 -10.74
CA ALA A 42 -2.70 -36.60 -9.37
C ALA A 42 -1.65 -35.67 -8.73
N GLU A 43 -0.36 -35.86 -9.02
CA GLU A 43 0.71 -34.96 -8.57
C GLU A 43 0.60 -33.57 -9.24
N MET A 44 0.27 -33.53 -10.53
CA MET A 44 0.00 -32.29 -11.25
C MET A 44 -1.21 -31.53 -10.64
N TRP A 45 -2.30 -32.23 -10.35
CA TRP A 45 -3.48 -31.64 -9.70
C TRP A 45 -3.17 -31.13 -8.29
N ARG A 46 -2.39 -31.88 -7.51
CA ARG A 46 -1.95 -31.47 -6.16
C ARG A 46 -1.11 -30.19 -6.21
N ILE A 47 -0.15 -30.11 -7.13
CA ILE A 47 0.69 -28.90 -7.31
C ILE A 47 -0.18 -27.69 -7.65
N ALA A 48 -1.18 -27.85 -8.54
CA ALA A 48 -2.09 -26.78 -8.91
C ALA A 48 -2.97 -26.32 -7.72
N GLN A 49 -3.51 -27.25 -6.92
CA GLN A 49 -4.27 -26.93 -5.72
C GLN A 49 -3.41 -26.19 -4.67
N GLU A 50 -2.20 -26.68 -4.41
CA GLU A 50 -1.26 -26.03 -3.50
C GLU A 50 -0.84 -24.64 -3.96
N ALA A 51 -0.71 -24.42 -5.28
CA ALA A 51 -0.44 -23.10 -5.84
C ALA A 51 -1.64 -22.15 -5.67
N ALA A 52 -2.86 -22.64 -5.91
CA ALA A 52 -4.08 -21.86 -5.75
C ALA A 52 -4.34 -21.45 -4.29
N GLU A 53 -4.18 -22.37 -3.34
CA GLU A 53 -4.32 -22.07 -1.91
C GLU A 53 -3.25 -21.09 -1.42
N ARG A 54 -2.01 -21.22 -1.91
CA ARG A 54 -0.95 -20.25 -1.60
C ARG A 54 -1.27 -18.86 -2.14
N ALA A 55 -1.75 -18.76 -3.37
CA ALA A 55 -2.15 -17.48 -3.96
C ALA A 55 -3.32 -16.85 -3.20
N LYS A 56 -4.33 -17.66 -2.81
CA LYS A 56 -5.46 -17.21 -2.01
C LYS A 56 -5.03 -16.69 -0.64
N ARG A 57 -4.16 -17.43 0.05
CA ARG A 57 -3.64 -17.01 1.36
C ARG A 57 -2.80 -15.74 1.25
N ALA A 58 -1.93 -15.62 0.25
CA ALA A 58 -1.16 -14.40 0.02
C ALA A 58 -2.06 -13.19 -0.25
N ALA A 59 -3.11 -13.35 -1.06
CA ALA A 59 -4.08 -12.29 -1.32
C ALA A 59 -4.89 -11.90 -0.08
N GLU A 60 -5.21 -12.86 0.79
CA GLU A 60 -5.88 -12.61 2.08
C GLU A 60 -4.96 -11.88 3.05
N GLU A 61 -3.70 -12.31 3.19
CA GLU A 61 -2.68 -11.65 4.02
C GLU A 61 -2.44 -10.18 3.55
N GLU A 62 -2.31 -9.94 2.25
CA GLU A 62 -2.17 -8.60 1.67
C GLU A 62 -3.42 -7.75 1.95
N LYS A 63 -4.62 -8.31 1.76
CA LYS A 63 -5.86 -7.62 2.06
C LYS A 63 -5.97 -7.25 3.54
N GLU A 64 -5.59 -8.14 4.45
CA GLU A 64 -5.58 -7.88 5.89
C GLU A 64 -4.60 -6.77 6.25
N GLU A 65 -3.44 -6.73 5.60
CA GLU A 65 -2.46 -5.65 5.76
C GLU A 65 -3.03 -4.30 5.32
N VAL A 66 -3.63 -4.22 4.13
CA VAL A 66 -4.27 -2.99 3.65
C VAL A 66 -5.40 -2.54 4.60
N VAL A 67 -6.22 -3.47 5.08
CA VAL A 67 -7.30 -3.14 6.04
C VAL A 67 -6.73 -2.59 7.35
N ARG A 68 -5.61 -3.15 7.83
CA ARG A 68 -4.93 -2.66 9.03
C ARG A 68 -4.43 -1.23 8.83
N GLU A 69 -3.71 -0.97 7.74
CA GLU A 69 -3.22 0.38 7.44
C GLU A 69 -4.33 1.42 7.31
N LEU A 70 -5.45 1.06 6.69
CA LEU A 70 -6.58 1.96 6.54
C LEU A 70 -7.24 2.28 7.89
N ARG A 71 -7.32 1.29 8.79
CA ARG A 71 -7.83 1.51 10.16
C ARG A 71 -6.91 2.42 10.94
N ASP A 72 -5.59 2.23 10.86
CA ASP A 72 -4.61 3.06 11.54
C ASP A 72 -4.69 4.52 11.04
N LYS A 73 -4.80 4.71 9.72
CA LYS A 73 -4.99 6.05 9.12
C LYS A 73 -6.30 6.70 9.55
N LEU A 74 -7.38 5.92 9.64
CA LEU A 74 -8.67 6.42 10.11
C LEU A 74 -8.57 6.89 11.56
N GLU A 75 -7.98 6.08 12.44
CA GLU A 75 -7.80 6.43 13.85
C GLU A 75 -6.97 7.71 14.03
N GLN A 76 -5.89 7.85 13.25
CA GLN A 76 -5.07 9.08 13.25
C GLN A 76 -5.88 10.31 12.85
N LEU A 77 -6.63 10.24 11.75
CA LEU A 77 -7.47 11.33 11.26
C LEU A 77 -8.60 11.68 12.24
N GLU A 78 -9.20 10.68 12.89
CA GLU A 78 -10.21 10.90 13.92
C GLU A 78 -9.62 11.64 15.13
N MET A 79 -8.41 11.26 15.56
CA MET A 79 -7.74 11.88 16.70
C MET A 79 -7.34 13.34 16.44
N GLU A 80 -7.03 13.72 15.20
CA GLU A 80 -6.73 15.12 14.81
C GLU A 80 -7.94 16.05 14.97
N VAL A 81 -9.16 15.54 14.77
CA VAL A 81 -10.39 16.34 14.87
C VAL A 81 -11.07 16.23 16.24
N CYS A 82 -10.62 15.31 17.09
CA CYS A 82 -11.13 15.14 18.44
C CYS A 82 -10.61 16.22 19.41
N CYS A 83 -11.40 16.55 20.41
CA CYS A 83 -11.02 17.54 21.40
C CYS A 83 -9.91 17.01 22.29
N ALA A 84 -8.73 17.63 22.24
CA ALA A 84 -7.56 17.25 23.05
C ALA A 84 -7.76 17.35 24.58
N ILE A 85 -8.87 17.92 25.05
CA ILE A 85 -9.21 18.00 26.48
C ILE A 85 -9.91 16.73 26.96
N CYS A 86 -10.90 16.22 26.21
CA CYS A 86 -11.68 15.04 26.59
C CYS A 86 -11.35 13.78 25.79
N MET A 87 -10.63 13.92 24.66
CA MET A 87 -10.26 12.84 23.74
C MET A 87 -11.45 12.01 23.23
N ASP A 88 -12.62 12.64 23.14
CA ASP A 88 -13.87 11.96 22.81
C ASP A 88 -14.68 12.74 21.76
N GLN A 89 -15.15 13.93 22.13
CA GLN A 89 -16.00 14.73 21.24
C GLN A 89 -15.20 15.50 20.19
N ARG A 90 -15.73 15.60 18.96
CA ARG A 90 -15.15 16.41 17.89
C ARG A 90 -15.04 17.90 18.27
N CYS A 91 -14.02 18.55 17.73
CA CYS A 91 -13.82 19.99 17.86
C CYS A 91 -14.88 20.76 17.09
N THR A 92 -15.76 21.45 17.81
CA THR A 92 -16.88 22.23 17.25
C THR A 92 -16.82 23.72 17.63
N VAL A 93 -15.83 24.14 18.41
CA VAL A 93 -15.68 25.53 18.83
C VAL A 93 -14.23 25.99 18.64
N ALA A 94 -14.04 27.08 17.91
CA ALA A 94 -12.77 27.78 17.77
C ALA A 94 -12.70 28.99 18.71
N PHE A 95 -11.54 29.21 19.31
CA PHE A 95 -11.24 30.41 20.10
C PHE A 95 -10.65 31.50 19.19
N GLN A 96 -10.65 32.75 19.68
CA GLN A 96 -10.04 33.88 18.93
C GLN A 96 -8.57 33.65 18.53
N CYS A 97 -7.86 32.78 19.25
CA CYS A 97 -6.46 32.46 19.00
C CYS A 97 -6.27 31.34 17.96
N GLY A 98 -7.36 30.83 17.37
CA GLY A 98 -7.35 29.78 16.34
C GLY A 98 -7.48 28.35 16.87
N HIS A 99 -7.16 28.10 18.14
CA HIS A 99 -7.27 26.77 18.74
C HIS A 99 -8.72 26.34 18.98
N THR A 100 -8.96 25.04 18.95
CA THR A 100 -10.30 24.46 18.98
C THR A 100 -10.54 23.55 20.19
N ALA A 101 -11.82 23.33 20.53
CA ALA A 101 -12.26 22.36 21.52
C ALA A 101 -13.70 21.90 21.20
N CYS A 102 -14.19 20.85 21.85
CA CYS A 102 -15.61 20.48 21.79
C CYS A 102 -16.48 21.48 22.56
N ALA A 103 -17.79 21.48 22.29
CA ALA A 103 -18.76 22.36 22.93
C ALA A 103 -18.68 22.30 24.47
N ASP A 104 -18.62 21.11 25.05
CA ASP A 104 -18.63 20.90 26.50
C ASP A 104 -17.36 21.40 27.19
N CYS A 105 -16.19 21.10 26.64
CA CYS A 105 -14.91 21.56 27.17
C CYS A 105 -14.67 23.05 26.89
N SER A 106 -15.29 23.59 25.84
CA SER A 106 -15.23 25.02 25.51
C SER A 106 -16.15 25.89 26.39
N SER A 107 -16.93 25.31 27.30
CA SER A 107 -17.84 26.08 28.14
C SER A 107 -17.10 27.17 28.95
N PRO A 108 -17.64 28.40 29.06
CA PRO A 108 -17.00 29.49 29.81
C PRO A 108 -16.77 29.20 31.30
N SER A 109 -17.55 28.28 31.88
CA SER A 109 -17.39 27.81 33.26
C SER A 109 -16.17 26.90 33.43
N ARG A 110 -15.82 26.09 32.42
CA ARG A 110 -14.67 25.17 32.49
C ARG A 110 -13.38 25.80 32.01
N LEU A 111 -13.42 26.63 30.96
CA LEU A 111 -12.19 27.06 30.28
C LEU A 111 -12.18 28.55 30.00
N ARG A 112 -11.38 29.32 30.74
CA ARG A 112 -11.19 30.78 30.54
C ARG A 112 -9.93 31.15 29.74
N LEU A 113 -8.94 30.27 29.74
CA LEU A 113 -7.68 30.40 28.99
C LEU A 113 -7.61 29.27 27.97
N CYS A 114 -7.06 29.52 26.79
CA CYS A 114 -6.83 28.47 25.80
C CYS A 114 -5.88 27.40 26.36
N HIS A 115 -6.25 26.12 26.26
CA HIS A 115 -5.43 25.01 26.77
C HIS A 115 -4.13 24.79 25.97
N ILE A 116 -4.02 25.38 24.77
CA ILE A 116 -2.85 25.25 23.90
C ILE A 116 -1.90 26.45 24.09
N CYS A 117 -2.37 27.67 23.80
CA CYS A 117 -1.51 28.87 23.86
C CYS A 117 -1.67 29.74 25.11
N ARG A 118 -2.52 29.35 26.07
CA ARG A 118 -2.75 30.03 27.36
C ARG A 118 -3.28 31.46 27.28
N GLN A 119 -3.66 31.95 26.09
CA GLN A 119 -4.31 33.25 25.92
C GLN A 119 -5.73 33.28 26.51
N SER A 120 -6.16 34.44 27.02
CA SER A 120 -7.54 34.64 27.50
C SER A 120 -8.56 34.47 26.39
N ILE A 121 -9.59 33.65 26.60
CA ILE A 121 -10.64 33.42 25.60
C ILE A 121 -11.70 34.51 25.72
N LYS A 122 -11.71 35.46 24.76
CA LYS A 122 -12.74 36.52 24.70
C LYS A 122 -13.87 36.21 23.72
N ARG A 123 -13.60 35.40 22.69
CA ARG A 123 -14.57 35.00 21.67
C ARG A 123 -14.48 33.50 21.40
N ARG A 124 -15.65 32.89 21.16
CA ARG A 124 -15.86 31.48 20.80
C ARG A 124 -16.74 31.47 19.56
N THR A 125 -16.34 30.71 18.54
CA THR A 125 -17.06 30.58 17.28
C THR A 125 -17.38 29.11 17.05
N THR A 126 -18.66 28.78 16.86
CA THR A 126 -19.08 27.42 16.51
C THR A 126 -18.66 27.10 15.07
N LEU A 127 -18.03 25.95 14.87
CA LEU A 127 -17.66 25.40 13.58
C LEU A 127 -18.78 24.47 13.09
N TYR A 128 -19.08 24.54 11.80
CA TYR A 128 -20.01 23.65 11.13
C TYR A 128 -19.21 22.92 10.05
N ASN A 129 -19.11 21.60 10.19
CA ASN A 129 -18.34 20.73 9.30
C ASN A 129 -19.31 19.77 8.59
#